data_AF-A0A497AKE0-F1
#
_entry.id   AF-A0A497AKE0-F1
#
_cell.length_a   1.000
_cell.length_b   1.000
_cell.length_c   1.000
_cell.angle_alpha   90.00
_cell.angle_beta   90.00
_cell.angle_gamma   90.00
#
_symmetry.space_group_name_H-M   'P 1'
#
loop_
_entity.id
_entity.type
_entity.pdbx_description
1 polymer ?
#
loop_
_entity_poly.entity_id
_entity_poly.type
_entity_poly.pdbx_seq_one_letter_code
_entity_poly.pdbx_strand_id
1 'polypeptide(L)' 'MTIILYTTPQCPMCKQVKKFLDDLRIQYEERNAQVYANYLLSKGFMSVPLVEIDGVIYRVQSLNTLILILQSHNLY' A
#
# COMPACT_ATOMS: atom_id res chain seq x y z
N MET A 1 0.09 15.33 -1.03
CA MET A 1 0.69 13.99 -1.04
C MET A 1 -0.11 13.13 -0.10
N THR A 2 -0.99 12.28 -0.65
CA THR A 2 -1.83 11.37 0.14
C THR A 2 -1.38 9.95 -0.14
N ILE A 3 -0.94 9.25 0.90
CA ILE A 3 -0.52 7.85 0.84
C ILE A 3 -1.51 7.02 1.65
N ILE A 4 -2.11 6.03 1.01
CA ILE A 4 -3.04 5.11 1.65
C ILE A 4 -2.50 3.70 1.48
N LEU A 5 -2.41 2.95 2.58
CA LEU A 5 -2.01 1.56 2.58
C LEU A 5 -3.25 0.68 2.85
N TYR A 6 -3.65 -0.11 1.87
CA TYR A 6 -4.72 -1.08 2.03
C TYR A 6 -4.17 -2.42 2.53
N THR A 7 -4.63 -2.85 3.70
CA THR A 7 -4.14 -4.05 4.41
C THR A 7 -5.29 -4.96 4.86
N THR A 8 -4.94 -6.16 5.34
CA THR A 8 -5.83 -6.99 6.15
C THR A 8 -5.10 -7.47 7.42
N PRO A 9 -5.82 -7.76 8.53
CA PRO A 9 -5.18 -8.09 9.82
C PRO A 9 -4.25 -9.31 9.79
N GLN A 10 -4.59 -10.32 9.00
CA GLN A 10 -3.85 -11.59 8.90
C GLN A 10 -2.99 -11.69 7.62
N CYS A 11 -2.32 -10.59 7.25
CA CYS A 11 -1.48 -10.53 6.06
C CYS A 11 0.00 -10.28 6.44
N PRO A 12 0.88 -11.30 6.38
CA PRO A 12 2.29 -11.14 6.70
C PRO A 12 3.02 -10.09 5.84
N MET A 13 2.71 -10.05 4.54
CA MET A 13 3.29 -9.06 3.62
C MET A 13 2.85 -7.63 3.97
N CYS A 14 1.59 -7.44 4.37
CA CYS A 14 1.08 -6.15 4.80
C CYS A 14 1.83 -5.64 6.04
N LYS A 15 2.12 -6.53 7.01
CA LYS A 15 2.93 -6.17 8.18
C LYS A 15 4.35 -5.73 7.80
N GLN A 16 4.98 -6.40 6.83
CA GLN A 16 6.31 -6.02 6.34
C GLN A 16 6.29 -4.64 5.66
N VAL A 17 5.28 -4.38 4.81
CA VAL A 17 5.12 -3.08 4.13
C VAL A 17 4.90 -1.95 5.15
N LYS A 18 4.02 -2.17 6.13
CA LYS A 18 3.81 -1.21 7.24
C LYS A 18 5.11 -0.89 7.94
N LYS A 19 5.81 -1.92 8.42
CA LYS A 19 7.09 -1.75 9.11
C LYS A 19 8.09 -0.97 8.26
N PHE A 20 8.19 -1.28 6.96
CA PHE A 20 9.10 -0.59 6.06
C PHE A 20 8.76 0.91 5.92
N LEU A 21 7.49 1.25 5.74
CA LEU A 21 7.04 2.65 5.68
C LEU A 21 7.26 3.38 7.03
N ASP A 22 7.00 2.70 8.14
CA ASP A 22 7.20 3.22 9.49
C ASP A 22 8.70 3.48 9.78
N ASP A 23 9.57 2.56 9.39
CA ASP A 23 11.04 2.68 9.54
C ASP A 23 11.58 3.88 8.72
N LEU A 24 10.97 4.18 7.58
CA LEU A 24 11.26 5.37 6.76
C LEU A 24 10.55 6.65 7.23
N ARG A 25 9.71 6.57 8.28
CA ARG A 25 8.88 7.66 8.79
C ARG A 25 7.94 8.27 7.75
N ILE A 26 7.52 7.48 6.76
CA ILE A 26 6.54 7.88 5.76
C ILE A 26 5.16 7.86 6.41
N GLN A 27 4.46 9.00 6.37
CA GLN A 27 3.09 9.10 6.88
C GLN A 27 2.12 8.51 5.85
N TYR A 28 1.22 7.63 6.31
CA TYR A 28 0.18 7.03 5.48
C TYR A 28 -1.10 6.79 6.29
N GLU A 29 -2.23 6.73 5.59
CA GLU A 29 -3.50 6.26 6.14
C GLU A 29 -3.60 4.75 5.94
N GLU A 30 -3.82 3.98 7.00
CA GLU A 30 -4.13 2.55 6.86
C GLU A 30 -5.63 2.34 6.67
N ARG A 31 -6.01 1.59 5.63
CA ARG A 31 -7.39 1.18 5.38
C ARG A 31 -7.51 -0.34 5.34
N ASN A 32 -8.52 -0.88 6.02
CA ASN A 32 -8.82 -2.29 5.92
C ASN A 32 -9.45 -2.60 4.55
N ALA A 33 -8.73 -3.37 3.71
CA ALA A 33 -9.17 -3.72 2.37
C ALA A 33 -10.50 -4.49 2.32
N GLN A 34 -10.89 -5.17 3.40
CA GLN A 34 -12.20 -5.84 3.49
C GLN A 34 -13.35 -4.82 3.50
N VAL A 35 -13.17 -3.68 4.15
CA VAL A 35 -14.15 -2.58 4.18
C VAL A 35 -14.23 -1.91 2.81
N TYR A 36 -13.10 -1.84 2.10
CA TYR A 36 -12.97 -1.22 0.78
C TYR A 36 -13.05 -2.21 -0.39
N ALA A 37 -13.54 -3.43 -0.15
CA ALA A 37 -13.47 -4.51 -1.14
C ALA A 37 -14.11 -4.13 -2.48
N ASN A 38 -15.33 -3.55 -2.46
CA ASN A 38 -16.02 -3.13 -3.69
C ASN A 38 -15.23 -2.09 -4.48
N TYR A 39 -14.62 -1.11 -3.79
CA TYR A 39 -13.79 -0.10 -4.42
C TYR A 39 -12.58 -0.73 -5.10
N LEU A 40 -11.83 -1.56 -4.37
CA LEU A 40 -10.60 -2.21 -4.89
C LEU A 40 -10.90 -3.17 -6.04
N LEU A 41 -11.99 -3.95 -5.93
CA LEU A 41 -12.44 -4.85 -7.01
C LEU A 41 -12.85 -4.08 -8.26
N SER A 42 -13.57 -2.96 -8.13
CA SER A 42 -13.94 -2.10 -9.27
C SER A 42 -12.72 -1.53 -10.00
N LYS A 43 -11.57 -1.43 -9.30
CA LYS A 43 -10.28 -0.99 -9.83
C LYS A 43 -9.40 -2.15 -10.32
N GLY A 44 -9.89 -3.40 -10.27
CA GLY A 44 -9.18 -4.58 -10.76
C GLY A 44 -8.14 -5.15 -9.78
N PHE A 45 -8.24 -4.82 -8.50
CA PHE A 45 -7.35 -5.37 -7.47
C PHE A 45 -8.09 -6.41 -6.61
N MET A 46 -7.48 -7.60 -6.51
CA MET A 46 -8.04 -8.74 -5.78
C MET A 46 -7.16 -9.18 -4.59
N SER A 47 -6.02 -8.52 -4.38
CA SER A 47 -5.03 -8.90 -3.36
C SER A 47 -4.42 -7.68 -2.70
N VAL A 48 -4.03 -7.83 -1.44
CA VAL A 48 -3.27 -6.86 -0.64
C VAL A 48 -1.82 -7.37 -0.43
N PRO A 49 -0.86 -6.49 -0.10
CA PRO A 49 -0.98 -5.05 0.11
C PRO A 49 -1.07 -4.21 -1.18
N LEU A 50 -1.80 -3.10 -1.09
CA LEU A 50 -1.87 -2.07 -2.12
C LEU A 50 -1.49 -0.73 -1.51
N VAL A 51 -0.77 0.09 -2.26
CA VAL A 51 -0.46 1.48 -1.88
C VAL A 51 -1.12 2.40 -2.90
N GLU A 52 -1.89 3.37 -2.44
CA GLU A 52 -2.43 4.44 -3.26
C GLU A 52 -1.65 5.72 -2.97
N ILE A 53 -1.05 6.31 -4.01
CA ILE A 53 -0.32 7.58 -3.93
C ILE A 53 -0.98 8.53 -4.90
N ASP A 54 -1.49 9.65 -4.38
CA ASP A 54 -2.18 10.70 -5.16
C ASP A 54 -3.25 10.12 -6.12
N GLY A 55 -4.02 9.14 -5.64
CA GLY A 55 -5.13 8.50 -6.35
C GLY A 55 -4.73 7.35 -7.29
N VAL A 56 -3.44 7.05 -7.44
CA VAL A 56 -2.95 5.93 -8.25
C VAL A 56 -2.64 4.74 -7.36
N ILE A 57 -3.29 3.59 -7.61
CA ILE A 57 -3.14 2.36 -6.82
C ILE A 57 -2.06 1.46 -7.43
N TYR A 58 -1.11 1.05 -6.61
CA TYR A 58 -0.01 0.16 -6.95
C TYR A 58 -0.09 -1.16 -6.19
N ARG A 59 0.26 -2.27 -6.87
CA ARG A 59 0.39 -3.59 -6.23
C ARG A 59 1.76 -3.71 -5.59
N VAL A 60 1.80 -4.11 -4.32
CA VAL A 60 3.06 -4.35 -3.62
C VAL A 60 3.27 -5.86 -3.47
N GLN A 61 4.02 -6.44 -4.41
CA GLN A 61 4.34 -7.87 -4.41
C GLN A 61 5.62 -8.19 -3.62
N SER A 62 6.52 -7.21 -3.49
CA SER A 62 7.79 -7.32 -2.79
C SER A 62 8.23 -5.95 -2.25
N LEU A 63 9.18 -5.91 -1.31
CA LEU A 63 9.76 -4.66 -0.83
C LEU A 63 10.49 -3.90 -1.95
N ASN A 64 11.10 -4.61 -2.91
CA ASN A 64 11.71 -3.97 -4.09
C ASN A 64 10.66 -3.24 -4.93
N THR A 65 9.47 -3.82 -5.09
CA THR A 65 8.37 -3.15 -5.80
C THR A 65 7.96 -1.88 -5.07
N LEU A 66 7.85 -1.94 -3.74
CA LEU A 66 7.56 -0.78 -2.91
C LEU A 66 8.61 0.32 -3.07
N ILE A 67 9.90 -0.03 -3.03
CA ILE A 67 11.01 0.91 -3.23
C ILE A 67 10.89 1.63 -4.58
N LEU A 68 10.66 0.89 -5.66
CA LEU A 68 10.50 1.48 -7.01
C LEU A 68 9.32 2.45 -7.07
N ILE A 69 8.20 2.10 -6.44
CA ILE A 69 7.04 2.99 -6.33
C ILE A 69 7.44 4.27 -5.58
N LEU A 70 8.05 4.15 -4.40
CA LEU A 70 8.45 5.31 -3.59
C LEU A 70 9.45 6.21 -4.31
N GLN A 71 10.44 5.65 -5.01
CA GLN A 71 11.42 6.40 -5.81
C GLN A 71 10.74 7.20 -6.92
N SER A 72 9.75 6.62 -7.61
CA SER A 72 9.00 7.32 -8.66
C SER A 72 8.22 8.54 -8.14
N HIS A 73 7.99 8.62 -6.83
CA HIS A 73 7.30 9.72 -6.15
C HIS A 73 8.23 10.58 -5.28
N ASN A 74 9.57 10.39 -5.37
CA ASN A 74 10.59 11.08 -4.56
C ASN A 74 10.40 10.90 -3.04
N LEU A 75 9.94 9.72 -2.61
CA LEU A 75 9.72 9.35 -1.20
C LEU A 75 10.82 8.44 -0.63
N TYR A 76 11.78 8.02 -1.46
CA TYR A 76 12.88 7.12 -1.11
C TYR A 76 14.13 7.45 -1.95
#